data_AF-A0A6G6IW40-F1
#
_entry.id   AF-A0A6G6IW40-F1
#
_cell.length_a   1.000
_cell.length_b   1.000
_cell.length_c   1.000
_cell.angle_alpha   90.00
_cell.angle_beta   90.00
_cell.angle_gamma   90.00
#
_symmetry.space_group_name_H-M   'P 1'
#
loop_
_entity.id
_entity.type
_entity.pdbx_description
1 polymer ?
#
loop_
_entity_poly.entity_id
_entity_poly.type
_entity_poly.pdbx_seq_one_letter_code
_entity_poly.pdbx_strand_id
1 'polypeptide(L)'
;MRRRNWKAIQPTSLRHALELCKDHARETRNMGVERIAERMGLPDHAVLYKWLSNGRMPALLIPGYENACGINLVSRWLAAAGGKLLIDIPTGRTCTSDDLHQLQTEVNAAIGALLEFHSRKRDAQQTLAAIRTAMEGLGWHHSNVAQHDHPQLDLGGTHDE
;
A
#
# COMPACT_ATOMS: atom_id res chain seq x y z
N MET A 1 9.38 -4.25 23.61
CA MET A 1 8.08 -4.19 22.88
C MET A 1 8.25 -4.94 21.56
N ARG A 2 7.41 -5.93 21.26
CA ARG A 2 7.53 -6.71 20.01
C ARG A 2 7.20 -5.77 18.83
N ARG A 3 8.15 -5.59 17.91
CA ARG A 3 8.01 -4.69 16.74
C ARG A 3 6.79 -5.14 15.92
N ARG A 4 5.77 -4.30 15.79
CA ARG A 4 4.56 -4.62 15.02
C ARG A 4 4.93 -4.81 13.55
N ASN A 5 4.38 -5.86 12.91
CA ASN A 5 4.55 -6.05 11.46
C ASN A 5 3.54 -5.17 10.71
N TRP A 6 3.93 -3.93 10.46
CA TRP A 6 3.11 -2.91 9.81
C TRP A 6 2.62 -3.28 8.41
N LYS A 7 3.34 -4.14 7.68
CA LYS A 7 2.92 -4.62 6.36
C LYS A 7 1.69 -5.54 6.45
N ALA A 8 1.66 -6.41 7.46
CA ALA A 8 0.61 -7.42 7.64
C ALA A 8 -0.64 -6.92 8.38
N ILE A 9 -0.55 -5.77 9.07
CA ILE A 9 -1.67 -5.22 9.83
C ILE A 9 -2.80 -4.79 8.90
N GLN A 10 -4.03 -5.15 9.25
CA GLN A 10 -5.25 -4.70 8.58
C GLN A 10 -6.15 -3.96 9.58
N PRO A 11 -6.57 -2.73 9.24
CA PRO A 11 -7.49 -1.97 10.08
C PRO A 11 -8.91 -2.54 10.04
N THR A 12 -9.64 -2.40 11.15
CA THR A 12 -11.01 -2.90 11.30
C THR A 12 -12.08 -1.81 11.15
N SER A 13 -11.69 -0.54 11.27
CA SER A 13 -12.55 0.63 11.08
C SER A 13 -11.73 1.82 10.59
N LEU A 14 -12.40 2.86 10.07
CA LEU A 14 -11.73 4.09 9.64
C LEU A 14 -10.95 4.74 10.78
N ARG A 15 -11.54 4.80 11.97
CA ARG A 15 -10.87 5.32 13.16
C ARG A 15 -9.65 4.48 13.53
N HIS A 16 -9.77 3.15 13.49
CA HIS A 16 -8.65 2.26 13.76
C HIS A 16 -7.53 2.43 12.73
N ALA A 17 -7.86 2.63 11.45
CA ALA A 17 -6.88 2.94 10.40
C ALA A 17 -6.10 4.22 10.69
N LEU A 18 -6.81 5.29 11.08
CA LEU A 18 -6.19 6.55 11.49
C LEU A 18 -5.29 6.37 12.72
N GLU A 19 -5.75 5.68 13.75
CA GLU A 19 -4.93 5.42 14.95
C GLU A 19 -3.68 4.61 14.63
N LEU A 20 -3.76 3.61 13.75
CA LEU A 20 -2.62 2.83 13.30
C LEU A 20 -1.61 3.63 12.46
N CYS A 21 -2.08 4.54 11.58
CA CYS A 21 -1.19 5.44 10.85
C CYS A 21 -0.39 6.34 11.83
N LYS A 22 -1.06 6.89 12.84
CA LYS A 22 -0.41 7.68 13.90
C LYS A 22 0.60 6.83 14.69
N ASP A 23 0.23 5.62 15.09
CA ASP A 23 1.12 4.71 15.84
C ASP A 23 2.36 4.34 15.00
N HIS A 24 2.19 4.10 13.69
CA HIS A 24 3.30 3.87 12.76
C HIS A 24 4.25 5.06 12.69
N ALA A 25 3.70 6.28 12.59
CA ALA A 25 4.50 7.51 12.57
C ALA A 25 5.31 7.68 13.87
N ARG A 26 4.73 7.32 15.02
CA ARG A 26 5.41 7.36 16.32
C ARG A 26 6.51 6.31 16.41
N GLU A 27 6.24 5.07 16.00
CA GLU A 27 7.21 3.96 16.12
C GLU A 27 8.36 4.04 15.11
N THR A 28 8.07 4.39 13.85
CA THR A 28 9.07 4.34 12.76
C THR A 28 9.75 5.68 12.52
N ARG A 29 9.03 6.80 12.69
CA ARG A 29 9.52 8.14 12.38
C ARG A 29 9.75 9.02 13.61
N ASN A 30 9.43 8.51 14.81
CA ASN A 30 9.47 9.25 16.07
C ASN A 30 8.69 10.59 16.00
N MET A 31 7.54 10.58 15.31
CA MET A 31 6.71 11.76 15.09
C MET A 31 5.46 11.73 15.97
N GLY A 32 5.23 12.81 16.72
CA GLY A 32 3.99 13.06 17.44
C GLY A 32 2.91 13.69 16.57
N VAL A 33 1.68 13.80 17.10
CA VAL A 33 0.51 14.34 16.38
C VAL A 33 0.72 15.78 15.92
N GLU A 34 1.37 16.61 16.73
CA GLU A 34 1.70 18.00 16.38
C GLU A 34 2.58 18.08 15.13
N ARG A 35 3.64 17.26 15.06
CA ARG A 35 4.54 17.21 13.91
C ARG A 35 3.87 16.63 12.66
N ILE A 36 2.91 15.73 12.84
CA ILE A 36 2.07 15.24 11.72
C ILE A 36 1.18 16.36 11.21
N ALA A 37 0.52 17.11 12.10
CA ALA A 37 -0.34 18.24 11.74
C ALA A 37 0.45 19.33 11.00
N GLU A 38 1.67 19.64 11.46
CA GLU A 38 2.58 20.56 10.80
C GLU A 38 2.93 20.08 9.37
N ARG A 39 3.28 18.81 9.18
CA ARG A 39 3.55 18.25 7.84
C ARG A 39 2.34 18.22 6.92
N MET A 40 1.14 18.16 7.49
CA MET A 40 -0.12 18.28 6.75
C MET A 40 -0.45 19.75 6.39
N GLY A 41 0.31 20.73 6.90
CA GLY A 41 0.02 22.15 6.71
C GLY A 41 -1.23 22.62 7.46
N LEU A 42 -1.59 21.95 8.57
CA LEU A 42 -2.75 22.34 9.35
C LEU A 42 -2.43 23.59 10.20
N PRO A 43 -3.34 24.58 10.25
CA PRO A 43 -3.14 25.77 11.06
C PRO A 43 -3.24 25.49 12.56
N ASP A 44 -3.97 24.44 12.96
CA ASP A 44 -4.15 24.04 14.35
C ASP A 44 -4.09 22.50 14.49
N HIS A 45 -3.25 22.01 15.38
CA HIS A 45 -3.06 20.60 15.67
C HIS A 45 -4.26 19.98 16.42
N ALA A 46 -5.05 20.78 17.14
CA ALA A 46 -6.22 20.30 17.87
C ALA A 46 -7.28 19.71 16.93
N VAL A 47 -7.35 20.21 15.69
CA VAL A 47 -8.22 19.70 14.64
C VAL A 47 -7.88 18.25 14.30
N LEU A 48 -6.60 17.91 14.22
CA LEU A 48 -6.17 16.53 13.94
C LEU A 48 -6.58 15.59 15.07
N TYR A 49 -6.41 15.97 16.34
CA TYR A 49 -6.89 15.17 17.47
C TYR A 49 -8.40 14.91 17.40
N LYS A 50 -9.19 15.93 17.03
CA LYS A 50 -10.64 15.79 16.87
C LYS A 50 -10.99 14.78 15.77
N TRP A 51 -10.30 14.81 14.63
CA TRP A 51 -10.49 13.84 13.55
C TRP A 51 -10.08 12.43 13.93
N LEU A 52 -8.97 12.26 14.65
CA LEU A 52 -8.52 10.97 15.16
C LEU A 52 -9.52 10.37 16.15
N SER A 53 -10.16 11.21 16.98
CA SER A 53 -11.15 10.77 17.97
C SER A 53 -12.46 10.27 17.32
N ASN A 54 -12.97 10.98 16.30
CA ASN A 54 -14.26 10.69 15.70
C ASN A 54 -14.19 9.94 14.35
N GLY A 55 -13.01 9.79 13.78
CA GLY A 55 -12.79 9.16 12.47
C GLY A 55 -13.24 10.00 11.26
N ARG A 56 -13.59 11.27 11.45
CA ARG A 56 -14.18 12.15 10.41
C ARG A 56 -13.16 13.11 9.82
N MET A 57 -12.03 12.57 9.34
CA MET A 57 -11.07 13.36 8.58
C MET A 57 -11.65 13.72 7.20
N PRO A 58 -11.52 14.98 6.73
CA PRO A 58 -11.88 15.33 5.37
C PRO A 58 -11.11 14.48 4.35
N ALA A 59 -11.80 13.93 3.35
CA ALA A 59 -11.21 12.99 2.39
C ALA A 59 -10.00 13.58 1.64
N LEU A 60 -10.02 14.88 1.33
CA LEU A 60 -8.92 15.59 0.68
C LEU A 60 -7.60 15.52 1.48
N LEU A 61 -7.67 15.38 2.80
CA LEU A 61 -6.50 15.38 3.69
C LEU A 61 -5.94 13.98 3.94
N ILE A 62 -6.66 12.92 3.55
CA ILE A 62 -6.22 11.53 3.74
C ILE A 62 -4.84 11.29 3.08
N PRO A 63 -4.59 11.67 1.81
CA PRO A 63 -3.29 11.44 1.19
C PRO A 63 -2.15 12.17 1.92
N GLY A 64 -2.38 13.43 2.33
CA GLY A 64 -1.41 14.21 3.10
C GLY A 64 -1.09 13.60 4.46
N TYR A 65 -2.13 13.11 5.15
CA TYR A 65 -1.99 12.42 6.42
C TYR A 65 -1.21 11.10 6.30
N GLU A 66 -1.58 10.25 5.34
CA GLU A 66 -0.91 8.97 5.10
C GLU A 66 0.54 9.16 4.68
N ASN A 67 0.84 10.18 3.87
CA ASN A 67 2.20 10.55 3.50
C ASN A 67 3.02 11.01 4.72
N ALA A 68 2.44 11.88 5.56
CA ALA A 68 3.07 12.33 6.80
C ALA A 68 3.36 11.15 7.76
N CYS A 69 2.42 10.21 7.88
CA CYS A 69 2.56 8.99 8.67
C CYS A 69 3.48 7.93 8.04
N GLY A 70 3.62 7.94 6.71
CA GLY A 70 4.43 6.99 5.95
C GLY A 70 3.79 5.65 5.70
N ILE A 71 2.46 5.54 5.80
CA ILE A 71 1.72 4.31 5.56
C ILE A 71 0.28 4.61 5.12
N ASN A 72 -0.25 3.81 4.20
CA ASN A 72 -1.53 4.02 3.51
C ASN A 72 -2.70 3.17 4.10
N LEU A 73 -2.80 3.07 5.43
CA LEU A 73 -3.80 2.19 6.07
C LEU A 73 -5.25 2.68 5.91
N VAL A 74 -5.48 3.98 5.81
CA VAL A 74 -6.82 4.56 5.61
C VAL A 74 -7.32 4.22 4.21
N SER A 75 -6.49 4.44 3.19
CA SER A 75 -6.75 4.07 1.81
C SER A 75 -6.99 2.56 1.68
N ARG A 76 -6.15 1.74 2.33
CA ARG A 76 -6.33 0.28 2.40
C ARG A 76 -7.66 -0.13 3.03
N TRP A 77 -8.05 0.52 4.12
CA TRP A 77 -9.35 0.26 4.74
C TRP A 77 -10.50 0.63 3.82
N LEU A 78 -10.46 1.81 3.19
CA LEU A 78 -11.52 2.28 2.29
C LEU A 78 -11.69 1.34 1.08
N ALA A 79 -10.59 0.90 0.48
CA ALA A 79 -10.62 -0.07 -0.60
C ALA A 79 -11.20 -1.41 -0.14
N ALA A 80 -10.71 -1.95 0.98
CA ALA A 80 -11.19 -3.22 1.53
C ALA A 80 -12.68 -3.16 1.90
N ALA A 81 -13.14 -2.06 2.50
CA ALA A 81 -14.55 -1.82 2.83
C ALA A 81 -15.43 -1.78 1.57
N GLY A 82 -14.91 -1.29 0.45
CA GLY A 82 -15.56 -1.33 -0.86
C GLY A 82 -15.40 -2.66 -1.62
N GLY A 83 -14.81 -3.69 -1.02
CA GLY A 83 -14.52 -4.96 -1.69
C GLY A 83 -13.51 -4.84 -2.82
N LYS A 84 -12.67 -3.80 -2.80
CA LYS A 84 -11.61 -3.55 -3.78
C LYS A 84 -10.27 -4.02 -3.24
N LEU A 85 -9.40 -4.44 -4.16
CA LEU A 85 -8.01 -4.75 -3.87
C LEU A 85 -7.14 -3.55 -4.24
N LEU A 86 -6.25 -3.14 -3.33
CA LEU A 86 -5.18 -2.21 -3.66
C LEU A 86 -3.93 -2.99 -4.02
N ILE A 87 -3.29 -2.53 -5.09
CA ILE A 87 -2.01 -3.02 -5.57
C ILE A 87 -1.10 -1.80 -5.56
N ASP A 88 0.00 -1.86 -4.81
CA ASP A 88 0.98 -0.79 -4.81
C ASP A 88 1.66 -0.77 -6.18
N ILE A 89 1.48 0.34 -6.89
CA ILE A 89 2.03 0.50 -8.22
C ILE A 89 3.47 1.02 -8.09
N PRO A 90 4.46 0.30 -8.63
CA PRO A 90 5.86 0.70 -8.58
C PRO A 90 6.15 1.83 -9.57
N THR A 91 7.14 2.63 -9.20
CA THR A 91 7.62 3.76 -10.00
C THR A 91 8.63 3.28 -11.04
N GLY A 92 8.17 3.11 -12.28
CA GLY A 92 8.92 3.38 -13.51
C GLY A 92 10.37 2.89 -13.64
N ARG A 93 10.75 1.71 -13.11
CA ARG A 93 12.08 1.15 -13.41
C ARG A 93 12.09 0.58 -14.84
N THR A 94 13.23 0.69 -15.52
CA THR A 94 13.43 0.10 -16.85
C THR A 94 13.13 -1.40 -16.82
N CYS A 95 12.16 -1.81 -17.64
CA CYS A 95 11.78 -3.21 -17.79
C CYS A 95 12.86 -3.97 -18.54
N THR A 96 13.35 -5.04 -17.93
CA THR A 96 14.30 -5.97 -18.53
C THR A 96 13.57 -7.19 -19.10
N SER A 97 14.28 -8.00 -19.90
CA SER A 97 13.78 -9.30 -20.36
C SER A 97 13.45 -10.23 -19.20
N ASP A 98 14.22 -10.13 -18.11
CA ASP A 98 14.06 -10.98 -16.93
C ASP A 98 12.75 -10.67 -16.20
N ASP A 99 12.35 -9.39 -16.14
CA ASP A 99 11.07 -8.97 -15.55
C ASP A 99 9.87 -9.56 -16.31
N LEU A 100 9.95 -9.59 -17.65
CA LEU A 100 8.90 -10.20 -18.48
C LEU A 100 8.81 -11.72 -18.30
N HIS A 101 9.96 -12.40 -18.17
CA HIS A 101 9.99 -13.84 -17.87
C HIS A 101 9.47 -14.15 -16.47
N GLN A 102 9.77 -13.29 -15.49
CA GLN A 102 9.23 -13.39 -14.16
C GLN A 102 7.70 -13.21 -14.17
N LEU A 103 7.18 -12.19 -14.84
CA LEU A 103 5.73 -11.99 -14.99
C LEU A 103 5.05 -13.20 -15.63
N GLN A 104 5.64 -13.74 -16.70
CA GLN A 104 5.12 -14.93 -17.37
C GLN A 104 5.02 -16.12 -16.39
N THR A 105 6.04 -16.28 -15.55
CA THR A 105 6.07 -17.34 -14.53
C THR A 105 4.97 -17.13 -13.48
N GLU A 106 4.81 -15.91 -12.98
CA GLU A 106 3.82 -15.55 -11.96
C GLU A 106 2.38 -15.73 -12.47
N VAL A 107 2.10 -15.29 -13.70
CA VAL A 107 0.78 -15.44 -14.33
C VAL A 107 0.46 -16.92 -14.58
N ASN A 108 1.41 -17.69 -15.11
CA ASN A 108 1.21 -19.13 -15.32
C ASN A 108 1.01 -19.88 -14.00
N ALA A 109 1.74 -19.51 -12.94
CA ALA A 109 1.57 -20.08 -11.61
C ALA A 109 0.19 -19.77 -11.01
N ALA A 110 -0.33 -18.55 -11.22
CA ALA A 110 -1.68 -18.18 -10.80
C ALA A 110 -2.77 -18.98 -11.54
N ILE A 111 -2.62 -19.16 -12.86
CA ILE A 111 -3.52 -20.00 -13.66
C ILE A 111 -3.46 -21.46 -13.19
N GLY A 112 -2.26 -22.00 -12.95
CA GLY A 112 -2.07 -23.34 -12.40
C GLY A 112 -2.75 -23.50 -11.04
N ALA A 113 -2.55 -22.55 -10.13
CA ALA A 113 -3.19 -22.54 -8.82
C ALA A 113 -4.73 -22.51 -8.91
N LEU A 114 -5.29 -21.75 -9.85
CA LEU A 114 -6.74 -21.72 -10.10
C LEU A 114 -7.26 -23.08 -10.59
N LEU A 115 -6.57 -23.73 -11.52
CA LEU A 115 -6.93 -25.06 -12.01
C LEU A 115 -6.86 -26.11 -10.88
N GLU A 116 -5.83 -26.05 -10.04
CA GLU A 116 -5.67 -26.92 -8.87
C GLU A 116 -6.76 -26.67 -7.82
N PHE A 117 -7.11 -25.42 -7.56
CA PHE A 117 -8.17 -25.05 -6.63
C PHE A 117 -9.53 -25.57 -7.09
N HIS A 118 -9.89 -25.35 -8.36
CA HIS A 118 -11.15 -25.84 -8.93
C HIS A 118 -11.22 -27.37 -9.03
N SER A 119 -10.07 -28.04 -9.11
CA SER A 119 -9.99 -29.50 -9.00
C SER A 119 -9.88 -30.01 -7.55
N ARG A 120 -10.05 -29.14 -6.54
CA ARG A 120 -9.99 -29.41 -5.09
C ARG A 120 -8.64 -29.96 -4.61
N LYS A 121 -7.55 -29.65 -5.32
CA LYS A 121 -6.18 -30.09 -5.01
C LYS A 121 -5.34 -29.04 -4.27
N ARG A 122 -5.87 -27.83 -4.10
CA ARG A 122 -5.16 -26.71 -3.47
C ARG A 122 -6.06 -25.90 -2.56
N ASP A 123 -5.46 -25.28 -1.56
CA ASP A 123 -6.15 -24.44 -0.58
C ASP A 123 -6.49 -23.04 -1.13
N ALA A 124 -7.57 -22.44 -0.61
CA ALA A 124 -8.05 -21.12 -1.02
C ALA A 124 -7.01 -20.03 -0.73
N GLN A 125 -6.36 -20.05 0.44
CA GLN A 125 -5.39 -19.03 0.84
C GLN A 125 -4.16 -19.05 -0.06
N GLN A 126 -3.66 -20.25 -0.39
CA GLN A 126 -2.52 -20.41 -1.30
C GLN A 126 -2.83 -19.97 -2.73
N THR A 127 -4.07 -20.19 -3.17
CA THR A 127 -4.54 -19.78 -4.49
C THR A 127 -4.69 -18.26 -4.58
N LEU A 128 -5.29 -17.64 -3.57
CA LEU A 128 -5.42 -16.18 -3.47
C LEU A 128 -4.06 -15.48 -3.42
N ALA A 129 -3.06 -16.07 -2.74
CA ALA A 129 -1.71 -15.55 -2.72
C ALA A 129 -1.08 -15.53 -4.13
N ALA A 130 -1.17 -16.65 -4.87
CA ALA A 130 -0.64 -16.73 -6.24
C ALA A 130 -1.33 -15.72 -7.19
N ILE A 131 -2.65 -15.59 -7.10
CA ILE A 131 -3.42 -14.60 -7.89
C ILE A 131 -2.98 -13.18 -7.54
N ARG A 132 -2.76 -12.87 -6.26
CA ARG A 132 -2.29 -11.54 -5.83
C ARG A 132 -0.93 -11.21 -6.40
N THR A 133 0.03 -12.14 -6.32
CA THR A 133 1.37 -11.94 -6.90
C THR A 133 1.28 -11.64 -8.40
N ALA A 134 0.49 -12.42 -9.16
CA ALA A 134 0.31 -12.16 -10.58
C ALA A 134 -0.36 -10.79 -10.87
N MET A 135 -1.34 -10.38 -10.07
CA MET A 135 -1.96 -9.06 -10.21
C MET A 135 -0.99 -7.91 -9.87
N GLU A 136 -0.14 -8.09 -8.86
CA GLU A 136 0.93 -7.13 -8.51
C GLU A 136 1.93 -6.98 -9.66
N GLY A 137 2.39 -8.10 -10.24
CA GLY A 137 3.25 -8.10 -11.44
C GLY A 137 2.59 -7.38 -12.62
N LEU A 138 1.33 -7.72 -12.95
CA LEU A 138 0.59 -7.03 -14.01
C LEU A 138 0.41 -5.53 -13.72
N GLY A 139 0.18 -5.16 -12.46
CA GLY A 139 0.12 -3.77 -12.02
C GLY A 139 1.42 -3.00 -12.25
N TRP A 140 2.58 -3.64 -11.99
CA TRP A 140 3.90 -3.10 -12.29
C TRP A 140 4.05 -2.80 -13.79
N HIS A 141 3.75 -3.77 -14.65
CA HIS A 141 3.87 -3.60 -16.10
C HIS A 141 2.87 -2.58 -16.66
N HIS A 142 1.62 -2.56 -16.17
CA HIS A 142 0.63 -1.56 -16.55
C HIS A 142 1.13 -0.13 -16.29
N SER A 143 1.74 0.11 -15.13
CA SER A 143 2.34 1.41 -14.78
C SER A 143 3.50 1.78 -15.68
N ASN A 144 4.40 0.85 -15.94
CA ASN A 144 5.54 1.10 -16.82
C ASN A 144 5.10 1.45 -18.24
N VAL A 145 4.05 0.80 -18.75
CA VAL A 145 3.45 1.16 -20.04
C VAL A 145 2.81 2.55 -19.96
N ALA A 146 2.04 2.85 -18.91
CA ALA A 146 1.39 4.16 -18.75
C ALA A 146 2.38 5.33 -18.57
N GLN A 147 3.56 5.07 -18.00
CA GLN A 147 4.63 6.06 -17.82
C GLN A 147 5.59 6.15 -19.01
N HIS A 148 5.42 5.33 -20.06
CA HIS A 148 6.26 5.39 -21.26
C HIS A 148 6.25 6.77 -21.92
N ASP A 149 5.09 7.44 -21.92
CA ASP A 149 4.92 8.78 -22.51
C ASP A 149 5.44 9.91 -21.58
N HIS A 150 5.60 9.64 -20.28
CA HIS A 150 6.03 10.60 -19.26
C HIS A 150 7.00 9.95 -18.26
N PRO A 151 8.23 9.61 -18.69
CA PRO A 151 9.22 9.00 -17.81
C PRO A 151 9.51 9.94 -16.63
N GLN A 152 9.33 9.43 -15.41
CA GLN A 152 9.71 10.16 -14.20
C GLN A 152 11.25 10.24 -14.14
N LEU A 153 11.79 11.41 -13.81
CA LEU A 153 13.22 11.58 -13.57
C LEU A 153 13.61 10.68 -12.40
N ASP A 154 14.53 9.73 -12.65
CA ASP A 154 15.17 8.93 -11.60
C ASP A 154 16.10 9.85 -10.79
N LEU A 155 15.52 10.51 -9.77
CA LEU A 155 16.24 11.38 -8.85
C LEU A 155 16.89 10.53 -7.74
N GLY A 156 17.75 9.59 -8.13
CA GLY A 156 18.68 8.89 -7.27
C GLY A 156 18.02 8.02 -6.19
N GLY A 157 17.63 6.80 -6.57
CA GLY A 157 17.52 5.72 -5.60
C GLY A 157 18.87 5.50 -4.92
N THR A 158 18.88 5.49 -3.58
CA THR A 158 20.05 5.17 -2.76
C THR A 158 20.63 3.83 -3.18
N HIS A 159 21.68 3.86 -3.99
CA HIS A 159 22.67 2.79 -4.03
C HIS A 159 23.40 2.84 -2.68
N ASP A 160 22.86 2.11 -1.71
CA ASP A 160 23.64 1.71 -0.55
C ASP A 160 24.75 0.78 -1.08
N GLU A 161 25.99 1.26 -1.07
CA GLU A 161 27.21 0.44 -1.05
C GLU A 161 27.30 -0.35 0.26
#